data_AF-A0A928LEG5-F1
#
_entry.id   AF-A0A928LEG5-F1
#
_cell.length_a   1.000
_cell.length_b   1.000
_cell.length_c   1.000
_cell.angle_alpha   90.00
_cell.angle_beta   90.00
_cell.angle_gamma   90.00
#
_symmetry.space_group_name_H-M   'P 1'
#
loop_
_entity.id
_entity.type
_entity.pdbx_description
1 polymer ?
#
loop_
_entity_poly.entity_id
_entity_poly.type
_entity_poly.pdbx_seq_one_letter_code
_entity_poly.pdbx_strand_id
1 'polypeptide(L)'
;MKKIFIVLLASGIMFSGCSKDKSRSKTADNEQTSAQTVSENTSDTSETIPVSEHKPIEHVLEPADGTYVYDNAKLFSAEDAAFCNDYAEFLYENFLINAAVVTTSDLDGRSPEDFAAEAYNRIYGGKGSGLLLLINNDTNKDILYKTGSCLRKIEAADENEAFYWSTRDIVEGDYKTAVHRLMQLGENCPQHVFDNGGILSDETLTSLEVSLVGYKNDVSILATTNSTDMTNEELLKSYYERRYHDGKGYMVMLDAKTSSVSAYSKEPMPTGYEDVLKKANELVKKGDAKGALINAADALKG
;
A
#
# COMPACT_ATOMS: atom_id res chain seq x y z
N MET A 1 40.81 -13.74 -9.27
CA MET A 1 40.19 -14.48 -10.39
C MET A 1 40.12 -15.97 -10.07
N LYS A 2 38.95 -16.45 -9.63
CA LYS A 2 38.61 -17.88 -9.58
C LYS A 2 37.21 -18.00 -10.15
N LYS A 3 37.10 -18.66 -11.31
CA LYS A 3 35.86 -18.89 -12.05
C LYS A 3 35.20 -20.13 -11.45
N ILE A 4 33.97 -20.00 -10.96
CA ILE A 4 33.12 -21.14 -10.59
C ILE A 4 32.12 -21.33 -11.72
N PHE A 5 32.21 -22.47 -12.39
CA PHE A 5 31.26 -22.96 -13.37
C PHE A 5 30.05 -23.53 -12.62
N ILE A 6 28.86 -22.99 -12.86
CA ILE A 6 27.59 -23.61 -12.47
C ILE A 6 26.94 -24.17 -13.73
N VAL A 7 26.74 -25.49 -13.74
CA VAL A 7 26.08 -26.26 -14.78
C VAL A 7 24.57 -26.19 -14.54
N LEU A 8 23.84 -25.63 -15.52
CA LEU A 8 22.38 -25.65 -15.60
C LEU A 8 21.91 -27.01 -16.13
N LEU A 9 21.13 -27.73 -15.33
CA LEU A 9 20.39 -28.92 -15.76
C LEU A 9 18.93 -28.53 -15.97
N ALA A 10 18.58 -28.28 -17.24
CA ALA A 10 17.20 -28.17 -17.70
C ALA A 10 16.64 -29.58 -17.92
N SER A 11 15.57 -29.93 -17.22
CA SER A 11 14.78 -31.13 -17.52
C SER A 11 13.41 -30.68 -18.04
N GLY A 12 13.25 -30.76 -19.36
CA GLY A 12 11.96 -30.64 -20.03
C GLY A 12 11.16 -31.93 -19.88
N ILE A 13 9.85 -31.81 -19.69
CA ILE A 13 8.91 -32.92 -19.82
C ILE A 13 8.01 -32.62 -21.01
N MET A 14 8.16 -33.43 -22.06
CA MET A 14 7.35 -33.45 -23.26
C MET A 14 6.11 -34.33 -23.07
N PHE A 15 5.05 -33.94 -23.78
CA PHE A 15 3.76 -34.59 -23.91
C PHE A 15 3.81 -36.07 -24.32
N SER A 16 2.78 -36.83 -23.91
CA SER A 16 2.26 -37.96 -24.67
C SER A 16 0.75 -38.06 -24.48
N GLY A 17 0.02 -37.90 -25.58
CA GLY A 17 -1.40 -38.18 -25.68
C GLY A 17 -1.68 -39.52 -26.37
N CYS A 18 -2.94 -39.95 -26.28
CA CYS A 18 -3.74 -40.79 -27.20
C CYS A 18 -5.10 -40.97 -26.48
N SER A 19 -6.21 -40.32 -26.82
CA SER A 19 -7.05 -40.27 -28.05
C SER A 19 -7.92 -41.51 -28.30
N LYS A 20 -9.15 -41.20 -28.77
CA LYS A 20 -10.24 -42.02 -29.36
C LYS A 20 -11.40 -42.42 -28.42
N ASP A 21 -12.67 -42.29 -28.80
CA ASP A 21 -13.34 -41.71 -29.97
C ASP A 21 -14.87 -41.72 -29.77
N LYS A 22 -15.55 -40.82 -30.52
CA LYS A 22 -16.89 -40.95 -31.15
C LYS A 22 -18.20 -40.78 -30.37
N SER A 23 -18.87 -39.67 -30.74
CA SER A 23 -20.22 -39.52 -31.38
C SER A 23 -21.42 -40.25 -30.77
N ARG A 24 -22.61 -39.67 -30.61
CA ARG A 24 -23.47 -39.05 -31.64
C ARG A 24 -24.75 -38.48 -30.98
N SER A 25 -25.42 -37.57 -31.68
CA SER A 25 -26.60 -36.80 -31.25
C SER A 25 -27.97 -37.50 -31.39
N LYS A 26 -28.97 -36.90 -30.73
CA LYS A 26 -30.44 -36.92 -30.95
C LYS A 26 -31.13 -38.24 -30.55
N THR A 27 -32.27 -38.25 -29.84
CA THR A 27 -33.55 -37.61 -30.19
C THR A 27 -34.48 -37.51 -28.96
N ALA A 28 -35.46 -36.63 -29.08
CA ALA A 28 -36.53 -36.26 -28.17
C ALA A 28 -37.41 -37.40 -27.65
N ASP A 29 -38.05 -37.15 -26.50
CA ASP A 29 -39.47 -37.44 -26.31
C ASP A 29 -40.14 -36.28 -25.56
N ASN A 30 -41.39 -36.05 -25.97
CA ASN A 30 -42.24 -34.90 -25.75
C ASN A 30 -43.51 -35.44 -25.07
N GLU A 31 -43.99 -34.83 -23.99
CA GLU A 31 -45.41 -34.93 -23.65
C GLU A 31 -45.92 -33.62 -23.05
N GLN A 32 -46.88 -33.05 -23.79
CA GLN A 32 -47.80 -31.96 -23.48
C GLN A 32 -48.56 -32.24 -22.16
N THR A 33 -49.15 -31.26 -21.45
CA THR A 33 -50.37 -30.58 -21.90
C THR A 33 -50.78 -29.40 -21.01
N SER A 34 -51.23 -28.33 -21.69
CA SER A 34 -52.27 -27.33 -21.37
C SER A 34 -52.06 -26.17 -20.36
N ALA A 35 -52.07 -24.97 -20.96
CA ALA A 35 -52.40 -23.63 -20.45
C ALA A 35 -53.83 -23.55 -19.82
N GLN A 36 -54.32 -22.50 -19.14
CA GLN A 36 -54.14 -21.03 -19.07
C GLN A 36 -54.41 -20.61 -17.59
N THR A 37 -54.13 -19.42 -17.03
CA THR A 37 -54.52 -18.06 -17.44
C THR A 37 -53.89 -17.06 -16.45
N VAL A 38 -53.65 -15.84 -16.92
CA VAL A 38 -53.08 -14.69 -16.19
C VAL A 38 -54.04 -14.15 -15.12
N SER A 39 -53.52 -13.78 -13.95
CA SER A 39 -53.97 -12.60 -13.20
C SER A 39 -52.80 -11.99 -12.46
N GLU A 40 -52.48 -10.76 -12.87
CA GLU A 40 -51.65 -9.81 -12.14
C GLU A 40 -52.26 -9.56 -10.75
N ASN A 41 -51.42 -9.58 -9.73
CA ASN A 41 -51.65 -8.75 -8.56
C ASN A 41 -50.29 -8.27 -8.05
N THR A 42 -49.94 -7.07 -8.51
CA THR A 42 -48.89 -6.22 -8.00
C THR A 42 -49.13 -5.99 -6.51
N SER A 43 -48.22 -6.42 -5.66
CA SER A 43 -48.11 -5.98 -4.27
C SER A 43 -46.70 -5.46 -4.10
N ASP A 44 -46.55 -4.21 -4.51
CA ASP A 44 -45.36 -3.40 -4.36
C ASP A 44 -45.19 -3.12 -2.86
N THR A 45 -44.33 -3.90 -2.21
CA THR A 45 -43.75 -3.56 -0.90
C THR A 45 -42.26 -3.45 -1.12
N SER A 46 -41.87 -2.30 -1.69
CA SER A 46 -40.51 -1.80 -1.53
C SER A 46 -40.31 -1.51 -0.05
N GLU A 47 -39.83 -2.52 0.68
CA GLU A 47 -39.13 -2.28 1.93
C GLU A 47 -37.93 -1.42 1.59
N THR A 48 -38.08 -0.12 1.81
CA THR A 48 -36.97 0.82 1.83
C THR A 48 -36.13 0.41 3.02
N ILE A 49 -35.05 -0.34 2.76
CA ILE A 49 -33.99 -0.56 3.74
C ILE A 49 -33.56 0.85 4.19
N PRO A 50 -33.68 1.20 5.48
CA PRO A 50 -33.18 2.48 5.93
C PRO A 50 -31.69 2.51 5.64
N VAL A 51 -31.26 3.45 4.80
CA VAL A 51 -29.85 3.81 4.68
C VAL A 51 -29.45 4.26 6.09
N SER A 52 -28.74 3.40 6.80
CA SER A 52 -28.18 3.75 8.10
C SER A 52 -27.17 4.85 7.83
N GLU A 53 -27.49 6.08 8.20
CA GLU A 53 -26.48 7.13 8.31
C GLU A 53 -25.56 6.72 9.46
N HIS A 54 -24.46 6.06 9.12
CA HIS A 54 -23.43 5.70 10.07
C HIS A 54 -22.83 6.98 10.68
N LYS A 55 -22.63 7.01 12.00
CA LYS A 55 -21.97 8.14 12.67
C LYS A 55 -20.54 8.28 12.15
N PRO A 56 -20.04 9.51 11.90
CA PRO A 56 -18.66 9.71 11.46
C PRO A 56 -17.66 9.02 12.38
N ILE A 57 -16.62 8.36 11.84
CA ILE A 57 -15.62 7.61 12.62
C ILE A 57 -14.87 8.46 13.66
N GLU A 58 -14.97 9.79 13.58
CA GLU A 58 -14.36 10.77 14.49
C GLU A 58 -14.66 10.48 15.96
N HIS A 59 -15.86 9.98 16.29
CA HIS A 59 -16.23 9.70 17.69
C HIS A 59 -15.49 8.50 18.31
N VAL A 60 -14.82 7.67 17.49
CA VAL A 60 -14.01 6.51 17.92
C VAL A 60 -12.54 6.64 17.53
N LEU A 61 -12.15 7.66 16.75
CA LEU A 61 -10.79 7.79 16.25
C LEU A 61 -10.36 9.26 16.18
N GLU A 62 -9.52 9.64 17.14
CA GLU A 62 -8.91 10.97 17.24
C GLU A 62 -7.40 10.86 16.98
N PRO A 63 -6.93 11.24 15.78
CA PRO A 63 -5.51 11.18 15.44
C PRO A 63 -4.66 12.11 16.31
N ALA A 64 -3.47 11.65 16.65
CA ALA A 64 -2.48 12.44 17.38
C ALA A 64 -1.07 12.17 16.85
N ASP A 65 -0.23 13.20 16.82
CA ASP A 65 1.17 13.07 16.40
C ASP A 65 1.91 12.04 17.26
N GLY A 66 2.68 11.17 16.61
CA GLY A 66 3.40 10.05 17.27
C GLY A 66 2.51 8.90 17.73
N THR A 67 1.21 8.92 17.43
CA THR A 67 0.27 7.83 17.75
C THR A 67 -0.09 7.05 16.48
N TYR A 68 0.28 5.78 16.47
CA TYR A 68 0.07 4.84 15.38
C TYR A 68 -0.79 3.64 15.80
N VAL A 69 -0.95 3.39 17.10
CA VAL A 69 -1.82 2.35 17.66
C VAL A 69 -3.01 3.00 18.36
N TYR A 70 -4.21 2.70 17.87
CA TYR A 70 -5.49 3.18 18.38
C TYR A 70 -6.27 2.00 18.98
N ASP A 71 -6.00 1.70 20.25
CA ASP A 71 -6.53 0.51 20.93
C ASP A 71 -7.91 0.74 21.59
N ASN A 72 -8.95 0.94 20.79
CA ASN A 72 -10.29 1.21 21.34
C ASN A 72 -10.94 -0.03 21.97
N ALA A 73 -10.55 -1.24 21.54
CA ALA A 73 -11.02 -2.49 22.12
C ALA A 73 -10.27 -2.92 23.40
N LYS A 74 -9.20 -2.20 23.78
CA LYS A 74 -8.38 -2.46 24.98
C LYS A 74 -7.75 -3.85 24.96
N LEU A 75 -7.20 -4.22 23.82
CA LEU A 75 -6.58 -5.53 23.57
C LEU A 75 -5.13 -5.58 24.04
N PHE A 76 -4.46 -4.43 24.17
CA PHE A 76 -3.05 -4.37 24.51
C PHE A 76 -2.81 -4.05 25.98
N SER A 77 -1.70 -4.59 26.51
CA SER A 77 -1.03 -3.96 27.64
C SER A 77 -0.35 -2.67 27.19
N ALA A 78 0.00 -1.79 28.13
CA ALA A 78 0.71 -0.55 27.80
C ALA A 78 2.08 -0.81 27.12
N GLU A 79 2.77 -1.89 27.50
CA GLU A 79 4.06 -2.29 26.92
C GLU A 79 3.88 -2.80 25.48
N ASP A 80 2.87 -3.64 25.25
CA ASP A 80 2.60 -4.18 23.91
C ASP A 80 2.13 -3.08 22.95
N ALA A 81 1.28 -2.16 23.41
CA ALA A 81 0.86 -1.01 22.62
C ALA A 81 2.05 -0.13 22.22
N ALA A 82 2.96 0.14 23.17
CA ALA A 82 4.18 0.91 22.89
C ALA A 82 5.08 0.20 21.86
N PHE A 83 5.30 -1.10 22.01
CA PHE A 83 6.08 -1.88 21.04
C PHE A 83 5.48 -1.80 19.62
N CYS A 84 4.16 -1.99 19.49
CA CYS A 84 3.49 -1.90 18.19
C CYS A 84 3.52 -0.47 17.62
N ASN A 85 3.44 0.55 18.48
CA ASN A 85 3.53 1.95 18.09
C ASN A 85 4.92 2.30 17.55
N ASP A 86 5.98 1.91 18.27
CA ASP A 86 7.37 2.11 17.85
C ASP A 86 7.66 1.41 16.52
N TYR A 87 7.08 0.23 16.29
CA TYR A 87 7.26 -0.48 15.02
C TYR A 87 6.51 0.19 13.86
N ALA A 88 5.29 0.70 14.10
CA ALA A 88 4.57 1.48 13.09
C ALA A 88 5.29 2.82 12.81
N GLU A 89 5.89 3.46 13.82
CA GLU A 89 6.74 4.64 13.67
C GLU A 89 7.99 4.30 12.83
N PHE A 90 8.63 3.16 13.06
CA PHE A 90 9.74 2.70 12.22
C PHE A 90 9.36 2.60 10.74
N LEU A 91 8.20 2.01 10.42
CA LEU A 91 7.69 1.98 9.04
C LEU A 91 7.35 3.38 8.53
N TYR A 92 6.84 4.24 9.41
CA TYR A 92 6.56 5.62 9.11
C TYR A 92 7.84 6.35 8.68
N GLU A 93 8.91 6.29 9.43
CA GLU A 93 10.14 7.05 9.15
C GLU A 93 11.00 6.45 8.04
N ASN A 94 11.16 5.13 8.02
CA ASN A 94 12.16 4.47 7.18
C ASN A 94 11.63 4.05 5.81
N PHE A 95 10.35 3.69 5.73
CA PHE A 95 9.69 3.26 4.49
C PHE A 95 8.72 4.32 3.95
N LEU A 96 8.53 5.43 4.68
CA LEU A 96 7.55 6.47 4.38
C LEU A 96 6.13 5.91 4.15
N ILE A 97 5.80 4.83 4.89
CA ILE A 97 4.48 4.20 4.91
C ILE A 97 3.64 4.83 6.01
N ASN A 98 2.43 5.28 5.69
CA ASN A 98 1.43 5.67 6.66
C ASN A 98 0.87 4.40 7.33
N ALA A 99 1.55 3.96 8.39
CA ALA A 99 1.27 2.73 9.11
C ALA A 99 0.36 3.00 10.32
N ALA A 100 -0.68 2.19 10.53
CA ALA A 100 -1.50 2.30 11.75
C ALA A 100 -2.12 0.95 12.14
N VAL A 101 -2.44 0.84 13.42
CA VAL A 101 -3.20 -0.28 13.98
C VAL A 101 -4.41 0.29 14.68
N VAL A 102 -5.59 -0.22 14.35
CA VAL A 102 -6.85 0.18 14.96
C VAL A 102 -7.53 -1.07 15.51
N THR A 103 -7.88 -1.05 16.79
CA THR A 103 -8.72 -2.09 17.38
C THR A 103 -10.10 -1.51 17.69
N THR A 104 -11.15 -2.28 17.45
CA THR A 104 -12.51 -1.87 17.82
C THR A 104 -13.39 -3.06 18.16
N SER A 105 -14.39 -2.84 19.01
CA SER A 105 -15.42 -3.83 19.32
C SER A 105 -16.74 -3.56 18.59
N ASP A 106 -16.83 -2.47 17.84
CA ASP A 106 -18.02 -2.03 17.10
C ASP A 106 -17.59 -1.33 15.80
N LEU A 107 -18.16 -1.73 14.67
CA LEU A 107 -17.93 -1.09 13.37
C LEU A 107 -19.01 -0.05 13.02
N ASP A 108 -19.94 0.21 13.95
CA ASP A 108 -21.13 1.04 13.77
C ASP A 108 -21.99 0.60 12.58
N GLY A 109 -22.03 -0.70 12.30
CA GLY A 109 -22.79 -1.27 11.18
C GLY A 109 -22.10 -1.16 9.81
N ARG A 110 -20.85 -0.69 9.74
CA ARG A 110 -20.04 -0.71 8.51
C ARG A 110 -19.46 -2.09 8.22
N SER A 111 -19.03 -2.30 6.98
CA SER A 111 -18.14 -3.43 6.68
C SER A 111 -16.74 -3.18 7.29
N PRO A 112 -15.98 -4.23 7.65
CA PRO A 112 -14.60 -4.08 8.11
C PRO A 112 -13.72 -3.32 7.11
N GLU A 113 -13.90 -3.56 5.81
CA GLU A 113 -13.17 -2.87 4.75
C GLU A 113 -13.46 -1.37 4.70
N ASP A 114 -14.73 -0.97 4.76
CA ASP A 114 -15.13 0.44 4.76
C ASP A 114 -14.63 1.14 6.02
N PHE A 115 -14.73 0.48 7.18
CA PHE A 115 -14.20 1.01 8.45
C PHE A 115 -12.69 1.23 8.37
N ALA A 116 -11.92 0.26 7.87
CA ALA A 116 -10.47 0.38 7.75
C ALA A 116 -10.07 1.51 6.78
N ALA A 117 -10.78 1.66 5.67
CA ALA A 117 -10.57 2.75 4.72
C ALA A 117 -10.92 4.12 5.32
N GLU A 118 -12.04 4.24 6.03
CA GLU A 118 -12.43 5.47 6.75
C GLU A 118 -11.43 5.82 7.84
N ALA A 119 -10.94 4.83 8.61
CA ALA A 119 -9.92 5.03 9.63
C ALA A 119 -8.61 5.54 9.02
N TYR A 120 -8.17 4.95 7.90
CA TYR A 120 -6.99 5.42 7.18
C TYR A 120 -7.17 6.86 6.68
N ASN A 121 -8.35 7.18 6.13
CA ASN A 121 -8.67 8.52 5.68
C ASN A 121 -8.72 9.53 6.83
N ARG A 122 -9.21 9.14 8.00
CA ARG A 122 -9.25 9.98 9.19
C ARG A 122 -7.86 10.28 9.72
N ILE A 123 -6.98 9.29 9.82
CA ILE A 123 -5.62 9.45 10.37
C ILE A 123 -4.72 10.19 9.38
N TYR A 124 -4.76 9.82 8.09
CA TYR A 124 -3.77 10.25 7.10
C TYR A 124 -4.33 11.05 5.92
N GLY A 125 -5.63 11.35 5.93
CA GLY A 125 -6.28 12.07 4.83
C GLY A 125 -6.33 11.30 3.52
N GLY A 126 -6.19 9.96 3.56
CA GLY A 126 -6.26 9.09 2.37
C GLY A 126 -5.05 9.19 1.45
N LYS A 127 -3.92 9.70 1.96
CA LYS A 127 -2.74 10.05 1.17
C LYS A 127 -1.60 9.08 1.42
N GLY A 128 -0.66 9.00 0.47
CA GLY A 128 0.57 8.23 0.63
C GLY A 128 0.39 6.71 0.49
N SER A 129 1.50 5.99 0.56
CA SER A 129 1.50 4.54 0.71
C SER A 129 1.04 4.19 2.13
N GLY A 130 0.05 3.33 2.26
CA GLY A 130 -0.65 3.08 3.51
C GLY A 130 -0.69 1.61 3.88
N LEU A 131 -0.56 1.34 5.18
CA LEU A 131 -0.70 0.01 5.76
C LEU A 131 -1.47 0.14 7.08
N LEU A 132 -2.76 -0.17 7.07
CA LEU A 132 -3.59 -0.10 8.27
C LEU A 132 -4.12 -1.49 8.62
N LEU A 133 -3.80 -1.96 9.83
CA LEU A 133 -4.38 -3.17 10.39
C LEU A 133 -5.60 -2.82 11.24
N LEU A 134 -6.75 -3.37 10.89
CA LEU A 134 -7.97 -3.35 11.69
C LEU A 134 -8.14 -4.71 12.36
N ILE A 135 -8.13 -4.72 13.69
CA ILE A 135 -8.57 -5.88 14.50
C ILE A 135 -9.96 -5.56 15.04
N ASN A 136 -10.96 -6.40 14.74
CA ASN A 136 -12.34 -6.10 15.18
C ASN A 136 -13.07 -7.30 15.79
N ASN A 137 -13.69 -7.07 16.95
CA ASN A 137 -14.47 -8.10 17.65
C ASN A 137 -15.94 -8.18 17.19
N ASP A 138 -16.40 -7.21 16.38
CA ASP A 138 -17.79 -7.14 15.88
C ASP A 138 -18.06 -8.28 14.89
N THR A 139 -17.26 -8.36 13.82
CA THR A 139 -17.38 -9.41 12.80
C THR A 139 -16.34 -10.51 12.95
N ASN A 140 -15.29 -10.30 13.77
CA ASN A 140 -14.11 -11.17 13.88
C ASN A 140 -13.40 -11.39 12.52
N LYS A 141 -13.51 -10.42 11.62
CA LYS A 141 -12.85 -10.40 10.32
C LYS A 141 -11.86 -9.24 10.27
N ASP A 142 -10.63 -9.53 10.66
CA ASP A 142 -9.55 -8.55 10.63
C ASP A 142 -9.18 -8.17 9.19
N ILE A 143 -8.76 -6.91 8.99
CA ILE A 143 -8.47 -6.35 7.66
C ILE A 143 -7.09 -5.72 7.65
N LEU A 144 -6.33 -5.99 6.59
CA LEU A 144 -5.11 -5.25 6.26
C LEU A 144 -5.40 -4.33 5.08
N TYR A 145 -5.69 -3.07 5.38
CA TYR A 145 -5.93 -2.06 4.37
C TYR A 145 -4.61 -1.56 3.80
N LYS A 146 -4.50 -1.53 2.47
CA LYS A 146 -3.26 -1.20 1.75
C LYS A 146 -3.50 -0.17 0.65
N THR A 147 -2.60 0.80 0.51
CA THR A 147 -2.57 1.76 -0.61
C THR A 147 -1.14 1.97 -1.11
N GLY A 148 -0.99 2.57 -2.29
CA GLY A 148 0.32 2.94 -2.84
C GLY A 148 1.28 1.75 -2.94
N SER A 149 2.50 1.90 -2.43
CA SER A 149 3.53 0.87 -2.48
C SER A 149 3.13 -0.42 -1.75
N CYS A 150 2.43 -0.31 -0.60
CA CYS A 150 1.98 -1.48 0.17
C CYS A 150 1.06 -2.36 -0.67
N LEU A 151 0.11 -1.75 -1.39
CA LEU A 151 -0.82 -2.49 -2.25
C LEU A 151 -0.11 -3.24 -3.39
N ARG A 152 0.98 -2.67 -3.92
CA ARG A 152 1.73 -3.27 -5.04
C ARG A 152 2.77 -4.30 -4.60
N LYS A 153 3.36 -4.14 -3.41
CA LYS A 153 4.52 -4.94 -2.96
C LYS A 153 4.18 -6.01 -1.94
N ILE A 154 3.05 -5.91 -1.25
CA ILE A 154 2.57 -6.96 -0.35
C ILE A 154 1.73 -7.93 -1.19
N GLU A 155 2.32 -9.05 -1.56
CA GLU A 155 1.65 -10.09 -2.34
C GLU A 155 0.58 -10.81 -1.52
N ALA A 156 -0.46 -11.29 -2.21
CA ALA A 156 -1.56 -12.00 -1.54
C ALA A 156 -1.08 -13.28 -0.84
N ALA A 157 -0.01 -13.93 -1.32
CA ALA A 157 0.55 -15.12 -0.68
C ALA A 157 1.15 -14.78 0.70
N ASP A 158 1.98 -13.73 0.76
CA ASP A 158 2.60 -13.26 2.01
C ASP A 158 1.55 -12.77 3.01
N GLU A 159 0.55 -12.02 2.53
CA GLU A 159 -0.57 -11.56 3.36
C GLU A 159 -1.37 -12.73 3.93
N ASN A 160 -1.73 -13.72 3.11
CA ASN A 160 -2.48 -14.89 3.56
C ASN A 160 -1.69 -15.71 4.59
N GLU A 161 -0.38 -15.88 4.39
CA GLU A 161 0.48 -16.56 5.36
C GLU A 161 0.57 -15.77 6.67
N ALA A 162 0.76 -14.45 6.60
CA ALA A 162 0.80 -13.59 7.77
C ALA A 162 -0.52 -13.65 8.56
N PHE A 163 -1.68 -13.59 7.89
CA PHE A 163 -2.98 -13.72 8.54
C PHE A 163 -3.21 -15.10 9.15
N TYR A 164 -2.78 -16.17 8.48
CA TYR A 164 -2.93 -17.53 9.03
C TYR A 164 -2.28 -17.65 10.41
N TRP A 165 -1.05 -17.18 10.57
CA TRP A 165 -0.34 -17.22 11.85
C TRP A 165 -0.89 -16.19 12.84
N SER A 166 -1.18 -14.97 12.38
CA SER A 166 -1.67 -13.89 13.24
C SER A 166 -3.06 -14.19 13.80
N THR A 167 -3.91 -14.91 13.06
CA THR A 167 -5.21 -15.36 13.56
C THR A 167 -5.05 -16.29 14.77
N ARG A 168 -4.03 -17.16 14.76
CA ARG A 168 -3.75 -18.06 15.88
C ARG A 168 -3.30 -17.27 17.11
N ASP A 169 -2.37 -16.33 16.91
CA ASP A 169 -1.86 -15.49 17.99
C ASP A 169 -2.99 -14.62 18.60
N ILE A 170 -3.87 -14.04 17.77
CA ILE A 170 -5.05 -13.28 18.23
C ILE A 170 -5.99 -14.15 19.07
N VAL A 171 -6.28 -15.38 18.66
CA VAL A 171 -7.12 -16.32 19.43
C VAL A 171 -6.48 -16.69 20.77
N GLU A 172 -5.14 -16.76 20.82
CA GLU A 172 -4.37 -17.00 22.05
C GLU A 172 -4.20 -15.73 22.92
N GLY A 173 -4.64 -14.56 22.43
CA GLY A 173 -4.51 -13.26 23.09
C GLY A 173 -3.15 -12.58 22.91
N ASP A 174 -2.28 -13.11 22.05
CA ASP A 174 -0.98 -12.52 21.69
C ASP A 174 -1.12 -11.51 20.55
N TYR A 175 -1.79 -10.40 20.83
CA TYR A 175 -2.01 -9.33 19.85
C TYR A 175 -0.71 -8.66 19.40
N LYS A 176 0.30 -8.56 20.28
CA LYS A 176 1.60 -7.98 19.91
C LYS A 176 2.24 -8.74 18.76
N THR A 177 2.37 -10.06 18.88
CA THR A 177 3.01 -10.89 17.86
C THR A 177 2.22 -10.87 16.56
N ALA A 178 0.88 -10.93 16.65
CA ALA A 178 -0.01 -10.83 15.49
C ALA A 178 0.17 -9.50 14.73
N VAL A 179 0.11 -8.38 15.44
CA VAL A 179 0.29 -7.05 14.84
C VAL A 179 1.67 -6.93 14.22
N HIS A 180 2.73 -7.30 14.95
CA HIS A 180 4.09 -7.20 14.43
C HIS A 180 4.24 -7.96 13.11
N ARG A 181 3.73 -9.20 13.03
CA ARG A 181 3.81 -10.02 11.80
C ARG A 181 3.11 -9.35 10.62
N LEU A 182 1.92 -8.82 10.81
CA LEU A 182 1.15 -8.19 9.74
C LEU A 182 1.76 -6.84 9.32
N MET A 183 2.21 -6.04 10.28
CA MET A 183 2.85 -4.76 9.99
C MET A 183 4.21 -4.95 9.31
N GLN A 184 4.92 -6.05 9.62
CA GLN A 184 6.22 -6.36 9.01
C GLN A 184 6.16 -6.58 7.50
N LEU A 185 4.99 -6.87 6.94
CA LEU A 185 4.79 -6.87 5.48
C LEU A 185 5.12 -5.52 4.84
N GLY A 186 5.06 -4.42 5.60
CA GLY A 186 5.53 -3.10 5.16
C GLY A 186 6.99 -3.08 4.71
N GLU A 187 7.83 -3.96 5.25
CA GLU A 187 9.24 -4.09 4.85
C GLU A 187 9.44 -4.63 3.42
N ASN A 188 8.40 -5.19 2.79
CA ASN A 188 8.43 -5.56 1.37
C ASN A 188 8.43 -4.33 0.45
N CYS A 189 8.13 -3.13 0.97
CA CYS A 189 8.17 -1.89 0.21
C CYS A 189 9.61 -1.37 0.03
N PRO A 190 9.88 -0.54 -0.98
CA PRO A 190 11.19 0.06 -1.17
C PRO A 190 11.55 1.04 -0.05
N GLN A 191 12.85 1.20 0.21
CA GLN A 191 13.39 2.08 1.26
C GLN A 191 13.93 3.41 0.72
N HIS A 192 14.19 3.51 -0.59
CA HIS A 192 14.71 4.73 -1.21
C HIS A 192 13.78 5.31 -2.29
N VAL A 193 12.87 4.51 -2.87
CA VAL A 193 11.89 4.97 -3.87
C VAL A 193 10.47 4.84 -3.35
N PHE A 194 9.93 5.95 -2.84
CA PHE A 194 8.59 6.05 -2.29
C PHE A 194 7.57 6.45 -3.37
N ASP A 195 7.00 5.46 -4.05
CA ASP A 195 5.99 5.69 -5.11
C ASP A 195 4.56 5.61 -4.59
N ASN A 196 4.14 6.70 -3.95
CA ASN A 196 2.81 6.91 -3.39
C ASN A 196 1.72 6.99 -4.48
N GLY A 197 2.06 7.47 -5.67
CA GLY A 197 1.10 7.63 -6.76
C GLY A 197 0.91 6.39 -7.63
N GLY A 198 1.77 5.36 -7.51
CA GLY A 198 1.82 4.27 -8.49
C GLY A 198 2.23 4.77 -9.86
N ILE A 199 3.10 5.77 -9.90
CA ILE A 199 3.52 6.50 -11.11
C ILE A 199 4.60 5.71 -11.85
N LEU A 200 5.42 4.94 -11.13
CA LEU A 200 6.57 4.25 -11.69
C LEU A 200 6.21 2.81 -12.05
N SER A 201 6.75 2.33 -13.17
CA SER A 201 6.72 0.89 -13.47
C SER A 201 7.60 0.12 -12.49
N ASP A 202 7.31 -1.16 -12.27
CA ASP A 202 8.13 -2.02 -11.40
C ASP A 202 9.60 -2.09 -11.84
N GLU A 203 9.86 -2.11 -13.16
CA GLU A 203 11.21 -2.06 -13.70
C GLU A 203 11.94 -0.76 -13.32
N THR A 204 11.24 0.38 -13.44
CA THR A 204 11.81 1.70 -13.11
C THR A 204 12.09 1.81 -11.62
N LEU A 205 11.12 1.44 -10.79
CA LEU A 205 11.24 1.45 -9.34
C LEU A 205 12.40 0.56 -8.89
N THR A 206 12.48 -0.68 -9.38
CA THR A 206 13.57 -1.62 -9.04
C THR A 206 14.94 -1.08 -9.47
N SER A 207 15.03 -0.53 -10.69
CA SER A 207 16.28 0.03 -11.21
C SER A 207 16.74 1.25 -10.41
N LEU A 208 15.82 2.12 -9.99
CA LEU A 208 16.14 3.28 -9.16
C LEU A 208 16.58 2.84 -7.76
N GLU A 209 15.84 1.94 -7.12
CA GLU A 209 16.16 1.42 -5.79
C GLU A 209 17.58 0.86 -5.73
N VAL A 210 17.94 -0.01 -6.69
CA VAL A 210 19.30 -0.58 -6.81
C VAL A 210 20.36 0.51 -7.01
N SER A 211 20.04 1.56 -7.77
CA SER A 211 20.99 2.65 -8.05
C SER A 211 21.24 3.50 -6.80
N LEU A 212 20.19 3.87 -6.07
CA LEU A 212 20.25 4.72 -4.89
C LEU A 212 21.04 4.05 -3.75
N VAL A 213 20.88 2.74 -3.55
CA VAL A 213 21.69 1.97 -2.59
C VAL A 213 23.20 2.02 -2.90
N GLY A 214 23.55 2.18 -4.18
CA GLY A 214 24.94 2.28 -4.63
C GLY A 214 25.56 3.69 -4.50
N TYR A 215 24.78 4.70 -4.12
CA TYR A 215 25.27 6.06 -3.98
C TYR A 215 26.06 6.23 -2.67
N LYS A 216 27.01 7.16 -2.69
CA LYS A 216 27.79 7.52 -1.50
C LYS A 216 26.97 8.40 -0.55
N ASN A 217 26.16 9.30 -1.12
CA ASN A 217 25.21 10.11 -0.37
C ASN A 217 23.88 9.36 -0.24
N ASP A 218 23.17 9.53 0.88
CA ASP A 218 21.81 9.01 1.04
C ASP A 218 20.85 9.87 0.19
N VAL A 219 20.24 9.24 -0.82
CA VAL A 219 19.33 9.90 -1.76
C VAL A 219 18.06 9.08 -1.82
N SER A 220 16.93 9.77 -1.66
CA SER A 220 15.61 9.17 -1.73
C SER A 220 14.76 9.88 -2.80
N ILE A 221 13.82 9.13 -3.37
CA ILE A 221 12.86 9.62 -4.36
C ILE A 221 11.45 9.49 -3.80
N LEU A 222 10.69 10.58 -3.87
CA LEU A 222 9.26 10.61 -3.66
C LEU A 222 8.55 10.77 -5.00
N ALA A 223 7.79 9.76 -5.44
CA ALA A 223 6.90 9.88 -6.59
C ALA A 223 5.45 9.97 -6.08
N THR A 224 4.79 11.09 -6.36
CA THR A 224 3.47 11.39 -5.80
C THR A 224 2.60 12.17 -6.78
N THR A 225 1.31 12.24 -6.48
CA THR A 225 0.37 13.16 -7.10
C THR A 225 -0.09 14.12 -6.01
N ASN A 226 0.44 15.35 -5.99
CA ASN A 226 0.14 16.27 -4.89
C ASN A 226 -1.32 16.76 -4.95
N SER A 227 -2.18 16.09 -4.18
CA SER A 227 -3.59 16.42 -3.99
C SER A 227 -3.85 17.22 -2.71
N THR A 228 -2.80 17.69 -2.04
CA THR A 228 -2.91 18.48 -0.81
C THR A 228 -3.04 19.97 -1.11
N ASP A 229 -3.36 20.75 -0.07
CA ASP A 229 -3.31 22.21 -0.14
C ASP A 229 -1.88 22.77 0.04
N MET A 230 -0.90 21.90 0.33
CA MET A 230 0.51 22.28 0.44
C MET A 230 1.13 22.46 -0.94
N THR A 231 2.05 23.41 -1.03
CA THR A 231 2.95 23.53 -2.19
C THR A 231 3.85 22.30 -2.30
N ASN A 232 4.40 22.07 -3.49
CA ASN A 232 5.37 21.00 -3.71
C ASN A 232 6.62 21.12 -2.82
N GLU A 233 7.04 22.35 -2.50
CA GLU A 233 8.17 22.60 -1.61
C GLU A 233 7.84 22.20 -0.17
N GLU A 234 6.69 22.62 0.36
CA GLU A 234 6.25 22.28 1.71
C GLU A 234 6.03 20.78 1.88
N LEU A 235 5.42 20.13 0.89
CA LEU A 235 5.21 18.68 0.89
C LEU A 235 6.54 17.92 0.84
N LEU A 236 7.45 18.31 -0.06
CA LEU A 236 8.76 17.67 -0.15
C LEU A 236 9.54 17.82 1.16
N LYS A 237 9.48 19.01 1.78
CA LYS A 237 10.14 19.25 3.06
C LYS A 237 9.56 18.38 4.18
N SER A 238 8.25 18.18 4.24
CA SER A 238 7.65 17.33 5.28
C SER A 238 8.07 15.87 5.16
N TYR A 239 8.12 15.31 3.95
CA TYR A 239 8.65 13.96 3.72
C TYR A 239 10.14 13.86 4.00
N TYR A 240 10.91 14.91 3.66
CA TYR A 240 12.33 14.97 4.00
C TYR A 240 12.56 14.93 5.52
N GLU A 241 11.85 15.76 6.28
CA GLU A 241 12.02 15.83 7.73
C GLU A 241 11.58 14.54 8.44
N ARG A 242 10.63 13.82 7.85
CA ARG A 242 10.21 12.48 8.27
C ARG A 242 11.26 11.40 7.99
N ARG A 243 12.04 11.50 6.91
CA ARG A 243 13.05 10.48 6.53
C ARG A 243 14.43 10.74 7.12
N TYR A 244 14.80 12.01 7.26
CA TYR A 244 16.16 12.46 7.55
C TYR A 244 16.21 13.28 8.83
N HIS A 245 16.03 12.62 9.97
CA HIS A 245 16.02 13.26 11.29
C HIS A 245 17.34 13.96 11.64
N ASP A 246 18.47 13.43 11.16
CA ASP A 246 19.79 14.03 11.36
C ASP A 246 20.11 15.15 10.35
N GLY A 247 19.19 15.41 9.42
CA GLY A 247 19.32 16.41 8.37
C GLY A 247 20.36 16.08 7.31
N LYS A 248 20.81 14.82 7.20
CA LYS A 248 21.73 14.37 6.16
C LYS A 248 20.99 13.59 5.09
N GLY A 249 21.38 13.78 3.84
CA GLY A 249 20.76 13.15 2.70
C GLY A 249 19.94 14.12 1.86
N TYR A 250 19.42 13.62 0.75
CA TYR A 250 18.72 14.40 -0.25
C TYR A 250 17.42 13.71 -0.62
N MET A 251 16.37 14.50 -0.86
CA MET A 251 15.11 13.98 -1.38
C MET A 251 14.78 14.65 -2.71
N VAL A 252 14.50 13.83 -3.73
CA VAL A 252 14.00 14.26 -5.04
C VAL A 252 12.51 13.92 -5.09
N MET A 253 11.67 14.89 -5.46
CA MET A 253 10.24 14.66 -5.67
C MET A 253 9.87 14.77 -7.14
N LEU A 254 9.12 13.78 -7.63
CA LEU A 254 8.33 13.84 -8.85
C LEU A 254 6.86 14.02 -8.46
N ASP A 255 6.26 15.13 -8.90
CA ASP A 255 4.81 15.35 -8.80
C ASP A 255 4.16 15.15 -10.17
N ALA A 256 3.36 14.09 -10.29
CA ALA A 256 2.66 13.74 -11.51
C ALA A 256 1.52 14.71 -11.85
N LYS A 257 0.97 15.44 -10.87
CA LYS A 257 -0.11 16.42 -11.13
C LYS A 257 0.39 17.60 -11.94
N THR A 258 1.57 18.11 -11.59
CA THR A 258 2.17 19.28 -12.23
C THR A 258 3.23 18.92 -13.27
N SER A 259 3.55 17.62 -13.42
CA SER A 259 4.68 17.14 -14.22
C SER A 259 5.95 17.91 -13.90
N SER A 260 6.31 17.95 -12.62
CA SER A 260 7.48 18.67 -12.14
C SER A 260 8.40 17.82 -11.27
N VAL A 261 9.69 18.15 -11.30
CA VAL A 261 10.72 17.58 -10.45
C VAL A 261 11.30 18.66 -9.56
N SER A 262 11.41 18.38 -8.28
CA SER A 262 12.02 19.25 -7.26
C SER A 262 12.95 18.44 -6.37
N ALA A 263 13.83 19.12 -5.64
CA ALA A 263 14.72 18.46 -4.69
C ALA A 263 14.91 19.33 -3.45
N TYR A 264 15.15 18.68 -2.31
CA TYR A 264 15.38 19.36 -1.04
C TYR A 264 16.43 18.61 -0.21
N SER A 265 17.24 19.38 0.50
CA SER A 265 18.15 18.91 1.53
C SER A 265 18.46 20.05 2.50
N LYS A 266 18.80 19.71 3.75
CA LYS A 266 19.47 20.64 4.68
C LYS A 266 20.96 20.76 4.38
N GLU A 267 21.53 19.84 3.61
CA GLU A 267 22.90 19.92 3.10
C GLU A 267 22.97 20.82 1.85
N PRO A 268 24.13 21.45 1.59
CA PRO A 268 24.32 22.24 0.38
C PRO A 268 24.11 21.41 -0.88
N MET A 269 23.24 21.87 -1.77
CA MET A 269 23.09 21.26 -3.10
C MET A 269 24.37 21.43 -3.94
N PRO A 270 24.72 20.45 -4.79
CA PRO A 270 25.87 20.57 -5.69
C PRO A 270 25.82 21.82 -6.57
N THR A 271 26.98 22.38 -6.91
CA THR A 271 27.05 23.54 -7.82
C THR A 271 26.44 23.19 -9.19
N GLY A 272 25.54 24.04 -9.67
CA GLY A 272 24.84 23.85 -10.95
C GLY A 272 23.61 22.93 -10.88
N TYR A 273 23.19 22.49 -9.69
CA TYR A 273 22.04 21.59 -9.54
C TYR A 273 20.72 22.20 -10.05
N GLU A 274 20.58 23.52 -10.07
CA GLU A 274 19.42 24.20 -10.67
C GLU A 274 19.26 23.86 -12.17
N ASP A 275 20.35 23.73 -12.91
CA ASP A 275 20.31 23.36 -14.33
C ASP A 275 19.98 21.87 -14.52
N VAL A 276 20.39 21.02 -13.57
CA VAL A 276 19.95 19.63 -13.50
C VAL A 276 18.44 19.56 -13.33
N LEU A 277 17.87 20.32 -12.40
CA LEU A 277 16.41 20.37 -12.20
C LEU A 277 15.68 20.92 -13.42
N LYS A 278 16.20 21.95 -14.11
CA LYS A 278 15.60 22.45 -15.36
C LYS A 278 15.52 21.33 -16.40
N LYS A 279 16.61 20.58 -16.60
CA LYS A 279 16.64 19.45 -17.53
C LYS A 279 15.69 18.31 -17.12
N ALA A 280 15.66 17.94 -15.84
CA ALA A 280 14.73 16.95 -15.33
C ALA A 280 13.26 17.36 -15.58
N ASN A 281 12.93 18.64 -15.36
CA ASN A 281 11.61 19.20 -15.65
C ASN A 281 11.26 19.19 -17.15
N GLU A 282 12.24 19.34 -18.05
CA GLU A 282 12.01 19.18 -19.49
C GLU A 282 11.75 17.71 -19.88
N LEU A 283 12.43 16.76 -19.23
CA LEU A 283 12.26 15.33 -19.48
C LEU A 283 10.87 14.84 -19.06
N VAL A 284 10.44 15.18 -17.84
CA VAL A 284 9.11 14.78 -17.35
C VAL A 284 7.98 15.39 -18.19
N LYS A 285 8.12 16.63 -18.67
CA LYS A 285 7.15 17.26 -19.59
C LYS A 285 7.06 16.55 -20.94
N LYS A 286 8.10 15.81 -21.34
CA LYS A 286 8.11 14.94 -22.53
C LYS A 286 7.63 13.51 -22.24
N GLY A 287 7.19 13.23 -21.02
CA GLY A 287 6.76 11.90 -20.58
C GLY A 287 7.90 10.98 -20.11
N ASP A 288 9.12 11.48 -19.99
CA ASP A 288 10.28 10.69 -19.55
C ASP A 288 10.53 10.87 -18.04
N ALA A 289 9.64 10.30 -17.22
CA ALA A 289 9.75 10.32 -15.77
C ALA A 289 11.00 9.59 -15.26
N LYS A 290 11.34 8.44 -15.86
CA LYS A 290 12.54 7.65 -15.52
C LYS A 290 13.81 8.46 -15.76
N GLY A 291 13.96 9.05 -16.95
CA GLY A 291 15.11 9.88 -17.28
C GLY A 291 15.20 11.13 -16.42
N ALA A 292 14.07 11.75 -16.09
CA ALA A 292 14.02 12.91 -15.18
C ALA A 292 14.54 12.57 -13.78
N LEU A 293 14.06 11.47 -13.19
CA LEU A 293 14.46 11.01 -11.86
C LEU A 293 15.94 10.59 -11.83
N ILE A 294 16.41 9.82 -12.82
CA ILE A 294 17.83 9.45 -12.94
C ILE A 294 18.70 10.72 -13.05
N ASN A 295 18.30 11.67 -13.89
CA ASN A 295 19.07 12.91 -14.07
C ASN A 295 19.21 13.71 -12.77
N ALA A 296 18.13 13.83 -12.00
CA ALA A 296 18.13 14.54 -10.73
C ALA A 296 18.91 13.77 -9.63
N ALA A 297 18.73 12.46 -9.52
CA ALA A 297 19.34 11.64 -8.48
C ALA A 297 20.85 11.42 -8.72
N ASP A 298 21.29 11.15 -9.95
CA ASP A 298 22.71 10.89 -10.27
C ASP A 298 23.61 12.09 -9.95
N ALA A 299 23.09 13.31 -10.04
CA ALA A 299 23.82 14.52 -9.69
C ALA A 299 24.06 14.66 -8.18
N LEU A 300 23.38 13.85 -7.35
CA LEU A 300 23.50 13.82 -5.89
C LEU A 300 24.29 12.62 -5.36
N LYS A 301 24.76 11.71 -6.22
CA LYS A 301 25.34 10.42 -5.81
C LYS A 301 26.56 10.51 -4.87
N GLY A 302 27.36 11.59 -4.97
CA GLY A 302 28.59 11.81 -4.20
C GLY A 302 29.84 11.08 -4.71
#